data_AF-A0A4R7VHS0-F1
#
_entry.id   AF-A0A4R7VHS0-F1
#
_cell.length_a   1.000
_cell.length_b   1.000
_cell.length_c   1.000
_cell.angle_alpha   90.00
_cell.angle_beta   90.00
_cell.angle_gamma   90.00
#
_symmetry.space_group_name_H-M   'P 1'
#
loop_
_entity.id
_entity.type
_entity.pdbx_description
1 polymer ?
#
loop_
_entity_poly.entity_id
_entity_poly.type
_entity_poly.pdbx_seq_one_letter_code
_entity_poly.pdbx_strand_id
1 'polypeptide(L)'
;MDGYEVLPDELATHAGRVDGLTDRLRTAVDAARAVTMDNSAYGVVCQPFALLLQPFEELGVRALGDAADALSDTAGKVRDTATSYDQTDSAEARTYTGIEGAL
;
A
#
# COMPACT_ATOMS: atom_id res chain seq x y z
N MET A 1 -4.53 -24.23 -23.87
CA MET A 1 -5.14 -22.90 -23.77
C MET A 1 -4.58 -22.33 -22.50
N ASP A 2 -3.49 -21.58 -22.60
CA ASP A 2 -2.83 -21.01 -21.43
C ASP A 2 -3.57 -19.69 -21.14
N GLY A 3 -4.65 -19.80 -20.36
CA GLY A 3 -5.31 -18.66 -19.77
C GLY A 3 -4.36 -17.94 -18.82
N TYR A 4 -4.65 -16.68 -18.49
CA TYR A 4 -3.88 -15.95 -17.48
C TYR A 4 -3.90 -16.74 -16.17
N GLU A 5 -2.79 -17.40 -15.85
CA GLU A 5 -2.53 -18.08 -14.58
C GLU A 5 -2.21 -17.05 -13.50
N VAL A 6 -3.04 -16.02 -13.40
CA VAL A 6 -2.99 -15.10 -12.28
C VAL A 6 -3.93 -15.71 -11.24
N LEU A 7 -3.37 -16.56 -10.38
CA LEU A 7 -4.11 -17.13 -9.26
C LEU A 7 -4.61 -15.96 -8.40
N PRO A 8 -5.93 -15.83 -8.16
CA PRO A 8 -6.46 -14.80 -7.25
C PRO A 8 -5.75 -14.79 -5.89
N ASP A 9 -5.30 -15.96 -5.42
CA ASP A 9 -4.48 -16.12 -4.22
C ASP A 9 -3.09 -15.45 -4.31
N GLU A 10 -2.45 -15.46 -5.48
CA GLU A 10 -1.17 -14.79 -5.70
C GLU A 10 -1.35 -13.27 -5.69
N LEU A 11 -2.44 -12.76 -6.25
CA LEU A 11 -2.79 -11.33 -6.17
C LEU A 11 -3.08 -10.91 -4.73
N ALA A 12 -3.83 -11.71 -3.97
CA ALA A 12 -4.08 -11.47 -2.55
C ALA A 12 -2.76 -11.48 -1.76
N THR A 13 -1.87 -12.44 -2.04
CA THR A 13 -0.54 -12.52 -1.44
C THR A 13 0.31 -11.29 -1.78
N HIS A 14 0.28 -10.84 -3.03
CA HIS A 14 1.01 -9.65 -3.46
C HIS A 14 0.48 -8.39 -2.77
N ALA A 15 -0.84 -8.21 -2.71
CA ALA A 15 -1.46 -7.11 -1.97
C ALA A 15 -1.00 -7.10 -0.50
N GLY A 16 -0.94 -8.27 0.15
CA GLY A 16 -0.41 -8.39 1.52
C GLY A 16 1.07 -8.00 1.65
N ARG A 17 1.90 -8.25 0.63
CA ARG A 17 3.30 -7.77 0.61
C ARG A 17 3.37 -6.25 0.47
N VAL A 18 2.47 -5.66 -0.32
CA VAL A 18 2.37 -4.21 -0.47
C VAL A 18 1.90 -3.56 0.84
N ASP A 19 0.95 -4.17 1.55
CA ASP A 19 0.55 -3.73 2.89
C ASP A 19 1.74 -3.72 3.87
N GLY A 20 2.56 -4.77 3.83
CA GLY A 20 3.79 -4.82 4.64
C GLY A 20 4.79 -3.71 4.31
N LEU A 21 4.82 -3.20 3.08
CA LEU A 21 5.62 -2.02 2.72
C LEU A 21 4.98 -0.73 3.23
N THR A 22 3.66 -0.61 3.11
CA THR A 22 2.87 0.52 3.66
C THR A 22 3.11 0.68 5.16
N ASP A 23 3.11 -0.42 5.92
CA ASP A 23 3.34 -0.38 7.38
C ASP A 23 4.75 0.10 7.73
N ARG A 24 5.76 -0.30 6.95
CA ARG A 24 7.14 0.18 7.12
C ARG A 24 7.26 1.67 6.82
N LEU A 25 6.56 2.16 5.79
CA LEU A 25 6.55 3.59 5.48
C LEU A 25 5.83 4.39 6.55
N ARG A 26 4.71 3.90 7.09
CA ARG A 26 4.03 4.52 8.24
C ARG A 26 4.93 4.58 9.46
N THR A 27 5.66 3.50 9.76
CA THR A 27 6.67 3.49 10.83
C THR A 27 7.76 4.54 10.60
N ALA A 28 8.22 4.71 9.35
CA ALA A 28 9.20 5.74 9.01
C ALA A 28 8.63 7.16 9.15
N VAL A 29 7.36 7.39 8.78
CA VAL A 29 6.66 8.65 9.00
C VAL A 29 6.57 8.99 10.49
N ASP A 30 6.19 8.02 11.32
CA ASP A 30 6.08 8.23 12.77
C ASP A 30 7.44 8.55 13.40
N ALA A 31 8.49 7.84 12.99
CA ALA A 31 9.86 8.13 13.41
C ALA A 31 10.31 9.52 12.96
N ALA A 32 10.04 9.90 11.70
CA ALA A 32 10.39 11.22 11.19
C ALA A 32 9.66 12.34 11.94
N ARG A 33 8.36 12.16 12.22
CA ARG A 33 7.57 13.10 13.04
C ARG A 33 8.17 13.29 14.43
N ALA A 34 8.56 12.19 15.10
CA ALA A 34 9.18 12.26 16.42
C ALA A 34 10.48 13.09 16.43
N VAL A 35 11.28 13.04 15.36
CA VAL A 35 12.52 13.82 15.22
C VAL A 35 12.24 15.29 14.88
N THR A 36 11.30 15.58 13.98
CA THR A 36 10.95 16.96 13.58
C THR A 36 10.42 17.83 14.72
N MET A 37 9.89 17.21 15.80
CA MET A 37 9.40 17.93 16.97
C MET A 37 10.53 18.51 17.84
N ASP A 38 11.78 18.07 17.68
CA ASP A 38 12.88 18.47 18.56
C ASP A 38 14.06 19.11 17.82
N ASN A 39 13.95 20.42 17.58
CA ASN A 39 15.07 21.21 17.05
C ASN A 39 16.18 21.46 18.10
N SER A 40 15.99 21.04 19.35
CA SER A 40 17.00 21.21 20.40
C SER A 40 18.23 20.31 20.18
N ALA A 41 18.09 19.24 19.38
CA ALA A 41 19.18 18.36 18.98
C ALA A 41 20.31 19.09 18.22
N TYR A 42 20.01 20.20 17.53
CA TYR A 42 21.02 21.01 16.82
C TYR A 42 21.84 21.90 17.78
N GLY A 43 21.46 22.01 19.04
CA GLY A 43 22.09 22.91 20.02
C GLY A 43 21.80 24.40 19.75
N VAL A 44 22.02 25.25 20.75
CA VAL A 44 21.65 26.69 20.72
C VAL A 44 22.31 27.45 19.56
N VAL A 45 23.51 27.04 19.14
CA VAL A 45 24.29 27.73 18.10
C VAL A 45 23.76 27.46 16.69
N CYS A 46 23.23 26.27 16.42
CA CYS A 46 22.80 25.88 15.06
C CYS A 46 21.29 26.01 14.83
N GLN A 47 20.51 26.52 15.81
CA GLN A 47 19.07 26.74 15.68
C GLN A 47 18.63 27.54 14.43
N PRO A 48 19.34 28.60 13.99
CA PRO A 48 18.95 29.32 12.78
C PRO A 48 18.99 28.46 11.52
N PHE A 49 19.90 27.48 11.46
CA PHE A 49 19.99 26.55 10.34
C PHE A 49 18.91 25.48 10.38
N ALA A 50 18.51 25.03 11.58
CA ALA A 50 17.41 24.10 11.77
C ALA A 50 16.07 24.69 11.26
N LEU A 51 15.83 25.98 11.51
CA LEU A 51 14.64 26.69 11.00
C LEU A 51 14.58 26.74 9.46
N LEU A 52 15.72 26.74 8.78
CA LEU A 52 15.77 26.69 7.31
C LEU A 52 15.46 25.29 6.77
N LEU A 53 15.69 24.24 7.57
CA LEU A 53 15.50 22.84 7.19
C LEU A 53 14.07 22.34 7.47
N GLN A 54 13.38 22.86 8.48
CA GLN A 54 11.99 22.52 8.83
C GLN A 54 11.03 22.37 7.63
N PRO A 55 10.94 23.31 6.67
CA PRO A 55 10.02 23.15 5.55
C PRO A 55 10.34 21.94 4.66
N PHE A 56 11.62 21.56 4.54
CA PHE A 56 12.05 20.37 3.79
C PHE A 56 11.78 19.09 4.59
N GLU A 57 11.97 19.14 5.91
CA GLU A 57 11.63 18.03 6.81
C GLU A 57 10.12 17.74 6.77
N GLU A 58 9.28 18.77 6.87
CA GLU A 58 7.83 18.64 6.72
C GLU A 58 7.42 18.10 5.35
N LEU A 59 8.05 18.58 4.28
CA LEU A 59 7.81 18.09 2.93
C LEU A 59 8.16 16.60 2.82
N GLY A 60 9.29 16.17 3.40
CA GLY A 60 9.71 14.78 3.43
C GLY A 60 8.72 13.89 4.19
N VAL A 61 8.27 14.33 5.38
CA VAL A 61 7.26 13.62 6.18
C VAL A 61 5.95 13.46 5.40
N ARG A 62 5.48 14.53 4.73
CA ARG A 62 4.28 14.48 3.90
C ARG A 62 4.44 13.53 2.71
N ALA A 63 5.55 13.62 1.98
CA ALA A 63 5.81 12.76 0.84
C ALA A 63 5.86 11.26 1.21
N LEU A 64 6.44 10.93 2.37
CA LEU A 64 6.43 9.56 2.90
C LEU A 64 5.02 9.09 3.27
N GLY A 65 4.19 9.98 3.83
CA GLY A 65 2.78 9.72 4.11
C GLY A 65 1.97 9.47 2.84
N ASP A 66 2.08 10.36 1.86
CA ASP A 66 1.40 10.24 0.56
C ASP A 66 1.79 8.94 -0.16
N ALA A 67 3.08 8.55 -0.08
CA ALA A 67 3.55 7.29 -0.63
C ALA A 67 2.93 6.07 0.07
N ALA A 68 2.80 6.10 1.41
CA ALA A 68 2.15 5.03 2.16
C ALA A 68 0.66 4.91 1.78
N ASP A 69 -0.04 6.02 1.64
CA ASP A 69 -1.45 6.02 1.24
C ASP A 69 -1.63 5.50 -0.20
N ALA A 70 -0.80 5.94 -1.14
CA ALA A 70 -0.83 5.46 -2.52
C ALA A 70 -0.58 3.93 -2.63
N LEU A 71 0.32 3.40 -1.79
CA LEU A 71 0.58 1.95 -1.74
C LEU A 71 -0.58 1.19 -1.10
N SER A 72 -1.18 1.73 -0.04
CA SER A 72 -2.39 1.18 0.58
C SER A 72 -3.54 1.09 -0.42
N ASP A 73 -3.77 2.16 -1.20
CA ASP A 73 -4.79 2.20 -2.25
C ASP A 73 -4.49 1.19 -3.36
N THR A 74 -3.22 1.03 -3.72
CA THR A 74 -2.79 0.06 -4.73
C THR A 74 -3.06 -1.37 -4.25
N ALA A 75 -2.71 -1.69 -3.00
CA ALA A 75 -3.01 -2.99 -2.40
C ALA A 75 -4.51 -3.28 -2.39
N GLY A 76 -5.33 -2.27 -2.06
CA GLY A 76 -6.79 -2.36 -2.14
C GLY A 76 -7.29 -2.75 -3.53
N LYS A 77 -6.87 -2.00 -4.56
CA LYS A 77 -7.25 -2.27 -5.97
C LYS A 77 -6.82 -3.66 -6.44
N VAL A 78 -5.67 -4.16 -5.99
CA VAL A 78 -5.23 -5.53 -6.30
C VAL A 78 -6.16 -6.58 -5.68
N ARG A 79 -6.59 -6.38 -4.42
CA ARG A 79 -7.57 -7.28 -3.77
C ARG A 79 -8.93 -7.26 -4.45
N ASP A 80 -9.40 -6.07 -4.84
CA ASP A 80 -10.65 -5.91 -5.57
C ASP A 80 -10.60 -6.65 -6.92
N THR A 81 -9.46 -6.56 -7.61
CA THR A 81 -9.22 -7.28 -8.88
C THR A 81 -9.24 -8.79 -8.68
N ALA A 82 -8.55 -9.31 -7.65
CA ALA A 82 -8.57 -10.73 -7.31
C ALA A 82 -9.99 -11.23 -7.02
N THR A 83 -10.76 -10.45 -6.25
CA THR A 83 -12.16 -10.74 -5.94
C THR A 83 -13.02 -10.77 -7.19
N SER A 84 -12.82 -9.83 -8.12
CA SER A 84 -13.56 -9.81 -9.38
C SER A 84 -13.27 -11.05 -10.23
N TYR A 85 -12.02 -11.52 -10.27
CA TYR A 85 -11.66 -12.74 -10.99
C TYR A 85 -12.34 -13.97 -10.42
N ASP A 86 -12.27 -14.16 -9.09
CA ASP A 86 -12.91 -15.29 -8.41
C ASP A 86 -14.44 -15.31 -8.61
N GLN A 87 -15.08 -14.14 -8.55
CA GLN A 87 -16.52 -14.01 -8.78
C GLN A 87 -16.93 -14.37 -10.21
N THR A 88 -16.17 -13.89 -11.20
CA THR A 88 -16.44 -14.20 -12.61
C THR A 88 -16.24 -15.69 -12.87
N ASP A 89 -15.13 -16.27 -12.43
CA ASP A 89 -14.85 -17.70 -12.62
C ASP A 89 -15.92 -18.58 -11.94
N SER A 90 -16.27 -18.27 -10.69
CA SER A 90 -17.33 -18.96 -9.96
C SER A 90 -18.72 -18.82 -10.61
N ALA A 91 -19.00 -17.73 -11.31
CA ALA A 91 -20.28 -17.53 -12.02
C ALA A 91 -20.34 -18.36 -13.30
N GLU A 92 -19.25 -18.39 -14.07
CA GLU A 92 -19.16 -19.19 -15.30
C GLU A 92 -19.16 -20.69 -14.97
N ALA A 93 -18.42 -21.13 -13.94
CA ALA A 93 -18.43 -22.52 -13.49
C ALA A 93 -19.82 -23.01 -13.06
N ARG A 94 -20.59 -22.18 -12.34
CA ARG A 94 -21.99 -22.47 -11.99
C ARG A 94 -22.89 -22.59 -13.21
N THR A 95 -22.67 -21.75 -14.21
CA THR A 95 -23.43 -21.80 -15.48
C THR A 95 -23.12 -23.09 -16.22
N TYR A 96 -21.83 -23.47 -16.31
CA TYR A 96 -21.39 -24.68 -16.99
C TYR A 96 -21.94 -25.96 -16.33
N THR A 97 -21.76 -26.09 -15.02
CA THR A 97 -22.30 -27.25 -14.25
C THR A 97 -23.82 -27.35 -14.32
N GLY A 98 -24.53 -26.22 -14.38
CA GLY A 98 -25.98 -26.19 -14.57
C GLY A 98 -26.42 -26.70 -15.95
N ILE A 99 -25.63 -26.47 -16.99
CA ILE A 99 -25.88 -27.00 -18.34
C ILE A 99 -25.57 -28.50 -18.39
N GLU A 100 -24.46 -28.95 -17.79
CA GLU A 100 -24.11 -30.38 -17.73
C GLU A 100 -25.16 -31.21 -16.98
N GLY A 101 -25.72 -30.69 -15.88
CA GLY A 101 -26.78 -31.37 -15.13
C GLY A 101 -28.15 -31.41 -15.83
N ALA A 102 -28.32 -30.65 -16.93
CA ALA A 102 -29.55 -30.61 -17.71
C ALA A 102 -29.52 -31.52 -18.95
N LEU A 103 -28.38 -32.16 -19.25
CA LEU A 103 -28.17 -33.16 -20.30
C LEU A 103 -28.29 -34.59 -19.75
#